data_AF-A0A2T3GAJ8-F1
#
_entry.id   AF-A0A2T3GAJ8-F1
#
_cell.length_a   1.000
_cell.length_b   1.000
_cell.length_c   1.000
_cell.angle_alpha   90.00
_cell.angle_beta   90.00
_cell.angle_gamma   90.00
#
_symmetry.space_group_name_H-M   'P 1'
#
loop_
_entity.id
_entity.type
_entity.pdbx_description
1 polymer ?
#
loop_
_entity_poly.entity_id
_entity_poly.type
_entity_poly.pdbx_seq_one_letter_code
_entity_poly.pdbx_strand_id
1 'polypeptide(L)'
;MTGTNDIDGDLNDVDGTKRDGVTRRSTNDARGAWQSETSGNAYGPSAGDGAPSRTEQNLPVYEGSIYVELGADAVPYRIVATEDGVMGERECHALAVSACRIACLTADVIRGKLAPSALKRAVTAPCLKRIETLAFLVDSQLRKNLELRARMRCLPVVPHDVSGTLVNETSVEMVIKISVGGTVYWSTVTLRRIGCRWMCVVVDMG
;
A
#
# COMPACT_ATOMS: atom_id res chain seq x y z
N MET A 1 -58.91 -39.08 3.97
CA MET A 1 -60.16 -38.56 3.40
C MET A 1 -61.14 -38.34 4.54
N THR A 2 -61.16 -37.11 5.05
CA THR A 2 -62.04 -36.46 6.06
C THR A 2 -61.31 -35.14 6.34
N GLY A 3 -61.86 -33.95 6.49
CA GLY A 3 -63.19 -33.36 6.54
C GLY A 3 -62.95 -31.89 6.95
N THR A 4 -63.77 -30.99 6.38
CA THR A 4 -63.84 -29.52 6.51
C THR A 4 -63.52 -28.87 7.87
N ASN A 5 -63.01 -27.63 7.85
CA ASN A 5 -63.71 -26.43 8.34
C ASN A 5 -62.89 -25.13 8.14
N ASP A 6 -63.51 -24.15 7.48
CA ASP A 6 -63.19 -22.72 7.49
C ASP A 6 -63.66 -22.08 8.80
N ILE A 7 -62.86 -21.20 9.42
CA ILE A 7 -63.30 -20.19 10.41
C ILE A 7 -62.34 -18.97 10.38
N ASP A 8 -62.94 -17.79 10.22
CA ASP A 8 -62.58 -16.40 10.60
C ASP A 8 -61.27 -15.78 10.04
N GLY A 9 -61.24 -14.53 9.58
CA GLY A 9 -62.08 -13.37 9.88
C GLY A 9 -61.16 -12.21 10.30
N ASP A 10 -61.18 -11.14 9.52
CA ASP A 10 -60.40 -9.90 9.60
C ASP A 10 -60.07 -9.38 11.02
N LEU A 11 -58.85 -8.85 11.20
CA LEU A 11 -58.59 -7.72 12.09
C LEU A 11 -57.22 -7.05 11.83
N ASN A 12 -57.34 -5.83 11.29
CA ASN A 12 -56.55 -4.62 11.53
C ASN A 12 -55.12 -4.45 10.97
N ASP A 13 -55.09 -3.60 9.94
CA ASP A 13 -54.17 -2.47 9.77
C ASP A 13 -53.68 -1.85 11.09
N VAL A 14 -52.35 -1.79 11.24
CA VAL A 14 -51.68 -0.67 11.92
C VAL A 14 -50.47 -0.29 11.07
N ASP A 15 -50.70 0.70 10.21
CA ASP A 15 -49.70 1.51 9.52
C ASP A 15 -48.80 2.20 10.55
N GLY A 16 -47.50 1.93 10.45
CA GLY A 16 -46.50 2.43 11.35
C GLY A 16 -45.17 2.58 10.65
N THR A 17 -44.99 3.64 9.86
CA THR A 17 -43.65 4.19 9.62
C THR A 17 -43.70 5.69 9.31
N LYS A 18 -43.40 6.49 10.34
CA LYS A 18 -42.93 7.88 10.21
C LYS A 18 -41.71 7.93 9.31
N ARG A 19 -41.76 8.76 8.26
CA ARG A 19 -40.60 9.21 7.48
C ARG A 19 -39.98 10.40 8.21
N ASP A 20 -38.86 10.19 8.87
CA ASP A 20 -37.96 11.27 9.27
C ASP A 20 -36.67 11.16 8.46
N GLY A 21 -36.43 12.18 7.64
CA GLY A 21 -35.27 12.30 6.79
C GLY A 21 -33.99 12.43 7.61
N VAL A 22 -33.03 11.55 7.33
CA VAL A 22 -31.65 11.69 7.78
C VAL A 22 -30.79 12.02 6.58
N THR A 23 -30.39 13.28 6.53
CA THR A 23 -29.45 13.88 5.58
C THR A 23 -28.12 13.11 5.56
N ARG A 24 -27.75 12.57 4.40
CA ARG A 24 -26.43 11.96 4.18
C ARG A 24 -25.34 13.01 4.32
N ARG A 25 -24.59 12.95 5.43
CA ARG A 25 -23.40 13.77 5.66
C ARG A 25 -22.25 13.21 4.83
N SER A 26 -21.86 13.96 3.81
CA SER A 26 -20.67 13.74 2.98
C SER A 26 -19.41 13.78 3.86
N THR A 27 -18.68 12.68 3.95
CA THR A 27 -17.37 12.63 4.62
C THR A 27 -16.28 12.93 3.61
N ASN A 28 -16.08 14.21 3.30
CA ASN A 28 -15.02 14.72 2.43
C ASN A 28 -14.02 15.63 3.19
N ASP A 29 -13.78 15.37 4.48
CA ASP A 29 -12.96 16.23 5.37
C ASP A 29 -11.73 15.52 5.98
N ALA A 30 -11.02 14.69 5.20
CA ALA A 30 -9.75 14.10 5.65
C ALA A 30 -8.50 14.70 4.99
N ARG A 31 -8.66 15.60 4.01
CA ARG A 31 -7.53 16.24 3.30
C ARG A 31 -7.09 17.59 3.90
N GLY A 32 -7.91 18.23 4.73
CA GLY A 32 -7.60 19.53 5.35
C GLY A 32 -6.87 19.46 6.70
N ALA A 33 -6.88 18.31 7.36
CA ALA A 33 -6.34 18.17 8.72
C ALA A 33 -4.80 18.25 8.79
N TRP A 34 -4.09 17.96 7.71
CA TRP A 34 -2.63 18.02 7.67
C TRP A 34 -2.06 19.42 7.40
N GLN A 35 -2.87 20.38 6.97
CA GLN A 35 -2.40 21.74 6.61
C GLN A 35 -2.47 22.75 7.77
N SER A 36 -3.11 22.40 8.88
CA SER A 36 -3.47 23.38 9.92
C SER A 36 -2.54 23.38 11.15
N GLU A 37 -1.67 22.38 11.32
CA GLU A 37 -0.91 22.18 12.57
C GLU A 37 0.55 22.70 12.56
N THR A 38 0.99 23.43 11.53
CA THR A 38 2.36 23.99 11.49
C THR A 38 2.45 25.51 11.69
N SER A 39 1.38 26.17 12.13
CA SER A 39 1.40 27.59 12.49
C SER A 39 1.70 27.81 13.98
N GLY A 40 2.94 27.49 14.39
CA GLY A 40 3.42 27.67 15.76
C GLY A 40 4.93 27.89 15.81
N ASN A 41 5.39 28.97 15.18
CA ASN A 41 6.79 29.32 15.01
C ASN A 41 7.40 29.80 16.35
N ALA A 42 8.28 29.01 16.98
CA ALA A 42 8.94 29.36 18.26
C ALA A 42 10.41 29.78 18.12
N TYR A 43 10.90 30.03 16.91
CA TYR A 43 12.25 30.56 16.69
C TYR A 43 12.17 31.76 15.74
N GLY A 44 12.34 32.96 16.28
CA GLY A 44 12.53 34.19 15.49
C GLY A 44 13.91 34.19 14.82
N PRO A 45 14.07 34.81 13.63
CA PRO A 45 15.32 34.75 12.89
C PRO A 45 16.34 35.73 13.46
N SER A 46 17.49 35.23 13.89
CA SER A 46 18.69 36.05 14.09
C SER A 46 19.20 36.51 12.72
N ALA A 47 19.33 37.83 12.57
CA ALA A 47 19.90 38.46 11.39
C ALA A 47 21.36 38.01 11.18
N GLY A 48 21.69 37.51 10.00
CA GLY A 48 23.06 37.17 9.62
C GLY A 48 23.11 36.33 8.35
N ASP A 49 23.60 36.96 7.29
CA ASP A 49 24.06 36.42 6.01
C ASP A 49 23.04 35.67 5.13
N GLY A 50 22.79 36.26 3.96
CA GLY A 50 21.97 35.71 2.90
C GLY A 50 22.54 34.41 2.35
N ALA A 51 22.19 33.30 3.00
CA ALA A 51 22.17 32.01 2.34
C ALA A 51 21.12 32.07 1.21
N PRO A 52 21.41 31.56 0.00
CA PRO A 52 20.40 31.52 -1.04
C PRO A 52 19.21 30.73 -0.49
N SER A 53 18.04 31.38 -0.46
CA SER A 53 16.76 30.73 -0.22
C SER A 53 16.73 29.50 -1.12
N ARG A 54 16.68 28.31 -0.52
CA ARG A 54 16.61 27.02 -1.22
C ARG A 54 15.51 27.13 -2.27
N THR A 55 15.91 27.41 -3.51
CA THR A 55 15.03 27.43 -4.67
C THR A 55 14.28 26.12 -4.61
N GLU A 56 12.95 26.12 -4.73
CA GLU A 56 12.19 24.91 -5.03
C GLU A 56 12.79 24.34 -6.32
N GLN A 57 13.80 23.49 -6.18
CA GLN A 57 14.36 22.72 -7.27
C GLN A 57 13.20 21.85 -7.74
N ASN A 58 12.75 22.14 -8.95
CA ASN A 58 11.63 21.46 -9.58
C ASN A 58 12.15 20.06 -9.98
N LEU A 59 12.25 19.17 -9.00
CA LEU A 59 12.79 17.83 -9.17
C LEU A 59 11.95 17.06 -10.20
N PRO A 60 12.55 16.25 -11.09
CA PRO A 60 11.79 15.45 -12.04
C PRO A 60 10.82 14.52 -11.32
N VAL A 61 9.61 14.45 -11.84
CA VAL A 61 8.56 13.58 -11.33
C VAL A 61 8.10 12.66 -12.45
N TYR A 62 8.10 11.36 -12.18
CA TYR A 62 7.60 10.33 -13.06
C TYR A 62 6.34 9.73 -12.44
N GLU A 63 5.21 9.88 -13.12
CA GLU A 63 3.90 9.42 -12.64
C GLU A 63 3.26 8.46 -13.64
N GLY A 64 2.33 7.64 -13.15
CA GLY A 64 1.54 6.75 -14.01
C GLY A 64 0.71 5.78 -13.21
N SER A 65 0.26 4.71 -13.85
CA SER A 65 -0.57 3.69 -13.19
C SER A 65 -0.17 2.28 -13.57
N ILE A 66 -0.20 1.36 -12.61
CA ILE A 66 0.09 -0.06 -12.75
C ILE A 66 -1.25 -0.81 -12.77
N TYR A 67 -1.50 -1.56 -13.84
CA TYR A 67 -2.66 -2.44 -13.92
C TYR A 67 -2.30 -3.81 -13.35
N VAL A 68 -3.00 -4.21 -12.29
CA VAL A 68 -2.81 -5.50 -11.61
C VAL A 68 -4.00 -6.39 -11.95
N GLU A 69 -3.76 -7.62 -12.42
CA GLU A 69 -4.79 -8.54 -12.92
C GLU A 69 -5.94 -8.84 -11.92
N LEU A 70 -5.70 -8.63 -10.63
CA LEU A 70 -6.67 -8.86 -9.53
C LEU A 70 -7.32 -7.57 -8.99
N GLY A 71 -6.92 -6.39 -9.46
CA GLY A 71 -7.45 -5.10 -9.02
C GLY A 71 -8.47 -4.53 -10.02
N ALA A 72 -9.60 -4.04 -9.52
CA ALA A 72 -10.55 -3.29 -10.35
C ALA A 72 -9.98 -1.91 -10.73
N ASP A 73 -9.14 -1.34 -9.86
CA ASP A 73 -8.55 -0.02 -10.00
C ASP A 73 -7.06 -0.10 -10.32
N ALA A 74 -6.60 0.83 -11.16
CA ALA A 74 -5.18 0.97 -11.46
C ALA A 74 -4.44 1.55 -10.24
N VAL A 75 -3.25 1.01 -9.94
CA VAL A 75 -2.43 1.46 -8.82
C VAL A 75 -1.58 2.66 -9.26
N PRO A 76 -1.82 3.87 -8.74
CA PRO A 76 -0.98 5.01 -9.07
C PRO A 76 0.45 4.79 -8.59
N TYR A 77 1.41 5.30 -9.35
CA TYR A 77 2.78 5.46 -8.87
C TYR A 77 3.29 6.87 -9.10
N ARG A 78 4.20 7.29 -8.22
CA ARG A 78 4.93 8.54 -8.32
C ARG A 78 6.37 8.34 -7.87
N ILE A 79 7.32 8.60 -8.76
CA ILE A 79 8.77 8.55 -8.45
C ILE A 79 9.35 9.95 -8.66
N VAL A 80 9.97 10.51 -7.62
CA VAL A 80 10.71 11.77 -7.69
C VAL A 80 12.18 11.48 -7.86
N ALA A 81 12.85 12.06 -8.85
CA ALA A 81 14.29 11.94 -9.00
C ALA A 81 15.03 13.08 -8.28
N THR A 82 16.16 12.75 -7.68
CA THR A 82 17.06 13.71 -7.04
C THR A 82 17.85 14.55 -8.05
N GLU A 83 17.99 14.06 -9.28
CA GLU A 83 18.77 14.67 -10.37
C GLU A 83 18.02 14.54 -11.71
N ASP A 84 18.23 15.50 -12.62
CA ASP A 84 17.65 15.50 -13.96
C ASP A 84 18.34 14.49 -14.89
N GLY A 85 17.59 13.89 -15.82
CA GLY A 85 18.15 13.07 -16.91
C GLY A 85 18.69 11.68 -16.52
N VAL A 86 18.52 11.28 -15.25
CA VAL A 86 19.03 10.03 -14.69
C VAL A 86 18.40 8.78 -15.33
N MET A 87 17.12 8.85 -15.71
CA MET A 87 16.36 7.67 -16.12
C MET A 87 15.16 8.03 -17.00
N GLY A 88 14.83 7.17 -17.97
CA GLY A 88 13.65 7.36 -18.81
C GLY A 88 12.34 6.97 -18.12
N GLU A 89 11.23 7.59 -18.50
CA GLU A 89 9.89 7.32 -17.94
C GLU A 89 9.50 5.83 -17.99
N ARG A 90 9.80 5.15 -19.10
CA ARG A 90 9.55 3.70 -19.27
C ARG A 90 10.33 2.86 -18.26
N GLU A 91 11.56 3.25 -17.93
CA GLU A 91 12.38 2.54 -16.96
C GLU A 91 11.85 2.76 -15.54
N CYS A 92 11.49 4.00 -15.18
CA CYS A 92 10.83 4.32 -13.91
C CYS A 92 9.52 3.54 -13.74
N HIS A 93 8.70 3.45 -14.79
CA HIS A 93 7.50 2.63 -14.81
C HIS A 93 7.80 1.15 -14.53
N ALA A 94 8.81 0.58 -15.21
CA ALA A 94 9.20 -0.81 -15.01
C ALA A 94 9.72 -1.06 -13.58
N LEU A 95 10.41 -0.10 -12.97
CA LEU A 95 10.85 -0.18 -11.57
C LEU A 95 9.66 -0.15 -10.60
N ALA A 96 8.68 0.73 -10.83
CA ALA A 96 7.45 0.79 -10.03
C ALA A 96 6.68 -0.53 -10.09
N VAL A 97 6.49 -1.09 -11.30
CA VAL A 97 5.86 -2.41 -11.51
C VAL A 97 6.63 -3.51 -10.78
N SER A 98 7.96 -3.51 -10.88
CA SER A 98 8.83 -4.50 -10.23
C SER A 98 8.72 -4.42 -8.71
N ALA A 99 8.81 -3.23 -8.13
CA ALA A 99 8.71 -3.03 -6.69
C ALA A 99 7.32 -3.38 -6.14
N CYS A 100 6.26 -2.99 -6.84
CA CYS A 100 4.89 -3.40 -6.50
C CYS A 100 4.74 -4.93 -6.46
N ARG A 101 5.27 -5.62 -7.47
CA ARG A 101 5.26 -7.10 -7.51
C ARG A 101 6.07 -7.72 -6.38
N ILE A 102 7.27 -7.19 -6.10
CA ILE A 102 8.13 -7.66 -5.00
C ILE A 102 7.42 -7.48 -3.66
N ALA A 103 6.77 -6.34 -3.41
CA ALA A 103 6.02 -6.09 -2.18
C ALA A 103 4.90 -7.11 -1.98
N CYS A 104 4.10 -7.38 -3.04
CA CYS A 104 3.00 -8.34 -2.98
C CYS A 104 3.50 -9.77 -2.73
N LEU A 105 4.52 -10.21 -3.49
CA LEU A 105 5.13 -11.53 -3.32
C LEU A 105 5.77 -11.69 -1.94
N THR A 106 6.42 -10.65 -1.43
CA THR A 106 7.01 -10.64 -0.08
C THR A 106 5.91 -10.81 0.97
N ALA A 107 4.78 -10.12 0.84
CA ALA A 107 3.64 -10.29 1.75
C ALA A 107 3.11 -11.72 1.75
N ASP A 108 3.00 -12.35 0.58
CA ASP A 108 2.54 -13.74 0.43
C ASP A 108 3.56 -14.74 1.00
N VAL A 109 4.87 -14.48 0.87
CA VAL A 109 5.91 -15.30 1.49
C VAL A 109 5.87 -15.21 3.01
N ILE A 110 5.81 -13.98 3.56
CA ILE A 110 5.79 -13.74 5.03
C ILE A 110 4.61 -14.44 5.70
N ARG A 111 3.44 -14.46 5.05
CA ARG A 111 2.22 -15.11 5.57
C ARG A 111 2.18 -16.63 5.31
N GLY A 112 3.17 -17.16 4.60
CA GLY A 112 3.29 -18.59 4.30
C GLY A 112 2.33 -19.07 3.21
N LYS A 113 1.91 -18.18 2.30
CA LYS A 113 1.14 -18.52 1.10
C LYS A 113 2.04 -18.93 -0.07
N LEU A 114 3.23 -18.34 -0.16
CA LEU A 114 4.23 -18.66 -1.18
C LEU A 114 5.57 -19.09 -0.54
N ALA A 115 6.33 -19.89 -1.28
CA ALA A 115 7.69 -20.24 -0.90
C ALA A 115 8.66 -19.08 -1.21
N PRO A 116 9.72 -18.87 -0.40
CA PRO A 116 10.73 -17.83 -0.66
C PRO A 116 11.41 -17.93 -2.05
N SER A 117 11.40 -19.12 -2.67
CA SER A 117 11.91 -19.34 -4.03
C SER A 117 11.23 -18.45 -5.09
N ALA A 118 9.99 -18.00 -4.85
CA ALA A 118 9.27 -17.07 -5.72
C ALA A 118 10.00 -15.73 -5.91
N LEU A 119 10.83 -15.32 -4.94
CA LEU A 119 11.55 -14.04 -4.95
C LEU A 119 12.98 -14.15 -5.47
N LYS A 120 13.56 -15.35 -5.59
CA LYS A 120 15.00 -15.57 -5.88
C LYS A 120 15.54 -14.82 -7.10
N ARG A 121 14.71 -14.54 -8.10
CA ARG A 121 15.12 -13.80 -9.31
C ARG A 121 15.09 -12.29 -9.13
N ALA A 122 14.33 -11.77 -8.17
CA ALA A 122 14.07 -10.35 -7.99
C ALA A 122 14.80 -9.75 -6.78
N VAL A 123 15.15 -10.56 -5.78
CA VAL A 123 15.84 -10.11 -4.56
C VAL A 123 17.27 -10.65 -4.49
N THR A 124 18.17 -9.94 -3.82
CA THR A 124 19.51 -10.46 -3.52
C THR A 124 19.45 -11.55 -2.46
N ALA A 125 20.47 -12.43 -2.41
CA ALA A 125 20.51 -13.52 -1.42
C ALA A 125 20.47 -13.03 0.05
N PRO A 126 21.19 -11.96 0.45
CA PRO A 126 21.08 -11.42 1.81
C PRO A 126 19.67 -10.88 2.12
N CYS A 127 19.03 -10.22 1.14
CA CYS A 127 17.66 -9.73 1.27
C CYS A 127 16.67 -10.89 1.43
N LEU A 128 16.80 -11.93 0.61
CA LEU A 128 16.00 -13.16 0.72
C LEU A 128 16.09 -13.77 2.12
N LYS A 129 17.30 -13.82 2.69
CA LYS A 129 17.51 -14.39 4.02
C LYS A 129 16.74 -13.63 5.11
N ARG A 130 16.66 -12.30 5.01
CA ARG A 130 15.87 -11.46 5.94
C ARG A 130 14.38 -11.74 5.81
N ILE A 131 13.87 -11.88 4.58
CA ILE A 131 12.47 -12.25 4.33
C ILE A 131 12.15 -13.63 4.94
N GLU A 132 13.04 -14.62 4.78
CA GLU A 132 12.88 -15.94 5.39
C GLU A 132 12.83 -15.86 6.92
N THR A 133 13.70 -15.05 7.53
CA THR A 133 13.67 -14.81 8.98
C THR A 133 12.36 -14.17 9.41
N LEU A 134 11.88 -13.14 8.71
CA LEU A 134 10.60 -12.49 9.01
C LEU A 134 9.43 -13.46 8.87
N ALA A 135 9.40 -14.25 7.80
CA ALA A 135 8.39 -15.29 7.59
C ALA A 135 8.39 -16.32 8.73
N PHE A 136 9.56 -16.76 9.20
CA PHE A 136 9.67 -17.67 10.33
C PHE A 136 9.11 -17.08 11.63
N LEU A 137 9.42 -15.81 11.92
CA LEU A 137 8.91 -15.12 13.11
C LEU A 137 7.39 -14.97 13.06
N VAL A 138 6.85 -14.55 11.91
CA VAL A 138 5.41 -14.40 11.70
C VAL A 138 4.70 -15.75 11.80
N ASP A 139 5.24 -16.80 11.17
CA ASP A 139 4.66 -18.15 11.25
C ASP A 139 4.62 -18.69 12.68
N SER A 140 5.65 -18.41 13.50
CA SER A 140 5.65 -18.76 14.93
C SER A 140 4.51 -18.10 15.71
N GLN A 141 4.19 -16.83 15.40
CA GLN A 141 3.05 -16.14 16.03
C GLN A 141 1.71 -16.64 15.48
N LEU A 142 1.59 -16.83 14.16
CA LEU A 142 0.38 -17.34 13.53
C LEU A 142 0.03 -18.76 13.97
N ARG A 143 1.01 -19.59 14.32
CA ARG A 143 0.76 -20.93 14.90
C ARG A 143 0.02 -20.89 16.24
N LYS A 144 0.11 -19.78 16.99
CA LYS A 144 -0.62 -19.61 18.26
C LYS A 144 -2.10 -19.24 18.05
N ASN A 145 -2.48 -18.78 16.85
CA ASN A 145 -3.85 -18.38 16.53
C ASN A 145 -4.23 -18.88 15.12
N LEU A 146 -4.89 -20.05 15.07
CA LEU A 146 -5.29 -20.69 13.80
C LEU A 146 -6.28 -19.86 12.98
N GLU A 147 -7.20 -19.14 13.62
CA GLU A 147 -8.18 -18.30 12.93
C GLU A 147 -7.50 -17.14 12.20
N LEU A 148 -6.61 -16.44 12.90
CA LEU A 148 -5.79 -15.39 12.32
C LEU A 148 -4.93 -15.93 11.18
N ARG A 149 -4.33 -17.11 11.36
CA ARG A 149 -3.54 -17.77 10.31
C ARG A 149 -4.36 -18.07 9.06
N ALA A 150 -5.57 -18.60 9.20
CA ALA A 150 -6.45 -18.89 8.07
C ALA A 150 -6.81 -17.59 7.32
N ARG A 151 -7.23 -16.56 8.06
CA ARG A 151 -7.57 -15.23 7.50
C ARG A 151 -6.39 -14.63 6.73
N MET A 152 -5.19 -14.67 7.30
CA MET A 152 -3.98 -14.11 6.69
C MET A 152 -3.53 -14.85 5.43
N ARG A 153 -3.79 -16.16 5.31
CA ARG A 153 -3.37 -16.97 4.16
C ARG A 153 -4.37 -16.97 2.99
N CYS A 154 -5.66 -16.83 3.27
CA CYS A 154 -6.70 -16.89 2.25
C CYS A 154 -6.90 -15.55 1.52
N LEU A 155 -6.61 -14.41 2.17
CA LEU A 155 -6.93 -13.09 1.62
C LEU A 155 -5.84 -12.60 0.64
N PRO A 156 -6.24 -12.00 -0.50
CA PRO A 156 -5.30 -11.49 -1.49
C PRO A 156 -4.55 -10.27 -0.95
N VAL A 157 -3.35 -10.06 -1.46
CA VAL A 157 -2.64 -8.77 -1.33
C VAL A 157 -3.17 -7.86 -2.40
N VAL A 158 -3.63 -6.68 -1.99
CA VAL A 158 -4.09 -5.65 -2.92
C VAL A 158 -3.18 -4.43 -2.76
N PRO A 159 -2.38 -4.08 -3.78
CA PRO A 159 -1.64 -2.82 -3.79
C PRO A 159 -2.56 -1.63 -4.07
N HIS A 160 -2.24 -0.47 -3.48
CA HIS A 160 -3.07 0.74 -3.54
C HIS A 160 -2.30 1.97 -4.04
N ASP A 161 -1.00 2.06 -3.74
CA ASP A 161 -0.16 3.21 -4.11
C ASP A 161 1.31 2.81 -4.13
N VAL A 162 2.09 3.43 -5.01
CA VAL A 162 3.56 3.32 -5.03
C VAL A 162 4.17 4.72 -5.02
N SER A 163 4.84 5.06 -3.93
CA SER A 163 5.56 6.33 -3.79
C SER A 163 7.05 6.07 -3.72
N GLY A 164 7.86 6.75 -4.54
CA GLY A 164 9.30 6.48 -4.62
C GLY A 164 10.18 7.70 -4.84
N THR A 165 11.45 7.47 -4.57
CA THR A 165 12.55 8.40 -4.79
C THR A 165 13.64 7.69 -5.58
N LEU A 166 13.95 8.19 -6.77
CA LEU A 166 15.14 7.80 -7.51
C LEU A 166 16.34 8.55 -6.92
N VAL A 167 17.12 7.84 -6.11
CA VAL A 167 18.22 8.41 -5.31
C VAL A 167 19.42 8.76 -6.19
N ASN A 168 19.68 7.93 -7.20
CA ASN A 168 20.68 8.13 -8.26
C ASN A 168 20.44 7.11 -9.40
N GLU A 169 21.27 7.12 -10.44
CA GLU A 169 21.19 6.23 -11.61
C GLU A 169 21.16 4.72 -11.29
N THR A 170 21.59 4.33 -10.09
CA THR A 170 21.76 2.92 -9.70
C THR A 170 20.91 2.50 -8.51
N SER A 171 20.12 3.41 -7.93
CA SER A 171 19.38 3.14 -6.68
C SER A 171 18.05 3.88 -6.66
N VAL A 172 16.97 3.13 -6.41
CA VAL A 172 15.62 3.67 -6.20
C VAL A 172 15.04 3.10 -4.91
N GLU A 173 14.39 3.96 -4.14
CA GLU A 173 13.70 3.62 -2.91
C GLU A 173 12.21 3.87 -3.09
N MET A 174 11.39 2.91 -2.71
CA MET A 174 9.94 2.96 -2.89
C MET A 174 9.23 2.46 -1.64
N VAL A 175 8.05 3.02 -1.41
CA VAL A 175 7.10 2.61 -0.40
C VAL A 175 5.81 2.24 -1.12
N ILE A 176 5.32 1.04 -0.86
CA ILE A 176 4.13 0.49 -1.48
C ILE A 176 3.07 0.32 -0.41
N LYS A 177 1.92 0.96 -0.60
CA LYS A 177 0.73 0.72 0.23
C LYS A 177 0.07 -0.57 -0.25
N ILE A 178 -0.08 -1.54 0.64
CA ILE A 178 -0.80 -2.79 0.35
C ILE A 178 -1.87 -3.05 1.41
N SER A 179 -2.87 -3.86 1.08
CA SER A 179 -3.80 -4.39 2.07
C SER A 179 -3.92 -5.89 1.98
N VAL A 180 -4.12 -6.53 3.13
CA VAL A 180 -4.48 -7.94 3.24
C VAL A 180 -5.71 -8.03 4.12
N GLY A 181 -6.84 -8.44 3.54
CA GLY A 181 -8.06 -8.66 4.30
C GLY A 181 -8.62 -7.42 5.01
N GLY A 182 -8.44 -6.25 4.42
CA GLY A 182 -8.85 -4.96 5.00
C GLY A 182 -7.81 -4.31 5.89
N THR A 183 -6.79 -5.05 6.37
CA THR A 183 -5.66 -4.45 7.09
C THR A 183 -4.67 -3.86 6.11
N VAL A 184 -4.27 -2.60 6.33
CA VAL A 184 -3.29 -1.89 5.52
C VAL A 184 -1.89 -2.08 6.08
N TYR A 185 -0.93 -2.29 5.19
CA TYR A 185 0.49 -2.40 5.48
C TYR A 185 1.28 -1.49 4.53
N TRP A 186 2.47 -1.12 4.97
CA TRP A 186 3.42 -0.36 4.17
C TRP A 186 4.66 -1.20 3.92
N SER A 187 4.96 -1.44 2.65
CA SER A 187 6.17 -2.17 2.26
C SER A 187 7.22 -1.21 1.74
N THR A 188 8.38 -1.17 2.38
CA THR A 188 9.54 -0.43 1.88
C THR A 188 10.34 -1.35 0.97
N VAL A 189 10.70 -0.90 -0.23
CA VAL A 189 11.48 -1.62 -1.23
C VAL A 189 12.60 -0.74 -1.75
N THR A 190 13.85 -1.22 -1.67
CA THR A 190 15.00 -0.58 -2.32
C THR A 190 15.50 -1.48 -3.45
N LEU A 191 15.49 -0.96 -4.67
CA LEU A 191 16.09 -1.61 -5.82
C LEU A 191 17.45 -0.98 -6.12
N ARG A 192 18.45 -1.82 -6.39
CA ARG A 192 19.76 -1.40 -6.87
C ARG A 192 20.11 -2.07 -8.18
N ARG A 193 20.82 -1.34 -9.04
CA ARG A 193 21.37 -1.86 -10.28
C ARG A 193 22.64 -2.67 -9.97
N ILE A 194 22.61 -3.96 -10.26
CA ILE A 194 23.73 -4.89 -10.15
C ILE A 194 24.03 -5.42 -11.56
N GLY A 195 25.09 -4.90 -12.18
CA GLY A 195 25.36 -5.10 -13.61
C GLY A 195 24.24 -4.50 -14.47
N CYS A 196 23.60 -5.34 -15.30
CA CYS A 196 22.47 -4.93 -16.14
C CYS A 196 21.09 -5.16 -15.51
N ARG A 197 21.02 -5.60 -14.24
CA ARG A 197 19.76 -6.01 -13.59
C ARG A 197 19.45 -5.14 -12.38
N TRP A 198 18.19 -4.76 -12.24
CA TRP A 198 17.66 -4.19 -11.00
C TRP A 198 17.26 -5.31 -10.05
N MET A 199 17.83 -5.27 -8.85
CA MET A 199 17.64 -6.28 -7.81
C MET A 199 17.22 -5.60 -6.52
N CYS A 200 16.26 -6.19 -5.81
CA CYS A 200 15.83 -5.72 -4.51
C CYS A 200 16.87 -6.08 -3.45
N VAL A 201 17.42 -5.05 -2.81
CA VAL A 201 18.43 -5.18 -1.74
C VAL A 201 17.84 -5.03 -0.34
N VAL A 202 16.69 -4.37 -0.24
CA VAL A 202 15.91 -4.20 0.98
C VAL A 202 14.44 -4.38 0.61
N VAL A 203 13.74 -5.25 1.34
CA VAL A 203 12.29 -5.20 1.43
C VAL A 203 11.88 -5.47 2.86
N ASP A 204 10.95 -4.66 3.36
CA ASP A 204 10.35 -4.81 4.68
C ASP A 204 8.85 -4.54 4.62
N MET A 205 8.14 -4.91 5.67
CA MET A 205 6.69 -4.76 5.79
C MET A 205 6.29 -4.37 7.22
N GLY A 206 5.73 -3.17 7.36
CA GLY A 206 5.19 -2.62 8.60
C GLY A 206 3.67 -2.54 8.60
#